data_AF-A0A2A6FUB2-F1
#
_entry.id   AF-A0A2A6FUB2-F1
#
_cell.length_a   1.000
_cell.length_b   1.000
_cell.length_c   1.000
_cell.angle_alpha   90.00
_cell.angle_beta   90.00
_cell.angle_gamma   90.00
#
_symmetry.space_group_name_H-M   'P 1'
#
loop_
_entity.id
_entity.type
_entity.pdbx_description
1 polymer ?
#
loop_
_entity_poly.entity_id
_entity_poly.type
_entity_poly.pdbx_seq_one_letter_code
_entity_poly.pdbx_strand_id
1 'polypeptide(L)' 'MSKELKHIGPGETADPIKDIAAAITAVAGINGHKPEDAEIRELLEEQGVESSEQNIAAVRAAVEG' A
#
# COMPACT_ATOMS: atom_id res chain seq x y z
N MET A 1 -11.04 -21.44 0.24
CA MET A 1 -9.58 -21.44 -0.05
C MET A 1 -9.11 -20.00 0.11
N SER A 2 -8.87 -19.57 1.34
CA SER A 2 -8.40 -18.22 1.65
C SER A 2 -6.89 -18.20 1.41
N LYS A 3 -6.41 -17.41 0.44
CA LYS A 3 -4.96 -17.23 0.23
C LYS A 3 -4.45 -16.35 1.37
N GLU A 4 -3.97 -16.97 2.44
CA GLU A 4 -3.15 -16.29 3.44
C GLU A 4 -1.82 -15.88 2.79
N LEU A 5 -1.69 -14.58 2.51
CA LEU A 5 -0.42 -13.97 2.15
C LEU A 5 0.51 -14.14 3.37
N LYS A 6 1.47 -15.06 3.26
CA LYS A 6 2.44 -15.34 4.31
C LYS A 6 3.24 -14.08 4.62
N HIS A 7 3.02 -13.55 5.82
CA HIS A 7 3.74 -12.46 6.44
C HIS A 7 5.22 -12.87 6.63
N ILE A 8 6.14 -12.21 5.93
CA ILE A 8 7.59 -12.47 6.03
C ILE A 8 8.29 -11.19 6.55
N GLY A 9 8.23 -10.95 7.86
CA GLY A 9 8.95 -9.87 8.52
C GLY A 9 8.74 -9.90 10.05
N PRO A 10 9.77 -9.64 10.88
CA PRO A 10 9.65 -9.74 12.33
C PRO A 10 8.94 -8.51 12.92
N GLY A 11 7.68 -8.66 13.32
CA GLY A 11 7.16 -8.08 14.56
C GLY A 11 6.98 -6.57 14.68
N GLU A 12 6.90 -5.80 13.59
CA GLU A 12 6.24 -4.49 13.64
C GLU A 12 4.76 -4.74 13.35
N THR A 13 3.85 -4.16 14.12
CA THR A 13 2.41 -4.19 13.81
C THR A 13 2.24 -3.85 12.34
N ALA A 14 1.82 -4.84 11.52
CA ALA A 14 1.68 -4.69 10.08
C ALA A 14 0.72 -3.54 9.81
N ASP A 15 1.27 -2.36 9.56
CA ASP A 15 0.49 -1.18 9.27
C ASP A 15 0.17 -1.30 7.78
N PRO A 16 -1.07 -1.65 7.42
CA PRO A 16 -1.37 -2.02 6.05
C PRO A 16 -1.16 -0.84 5.09
N ILE A 17 -1.23 0.40 5.60
CA ILE A 17 -0.90 1.61 4.84
C ILE A 17 0.60 1.65 4.50
N LYS A 18 1.48 1.34 5.47
CA LYS A 18 2.93 1.27 5.22
C LYS A 18 3.29 0.13 4.27
N ASP A 19 2.67 -1.04 4.40
CA ASP A 19 2.91 -2.18 3.50
C ASP A 19 2.51 -1.83 2.06
N ILE A 20 1.34 -1.21 1.88
CA ILE A 20 0.87 -0.74 0.56
C ILE A 20 1.80 0.34 -0.01
N ALA A 21 2.20 1.31 0.81
CA ALA A 21 3.12 2.36 0.40
C ALA A 21 4.49 1.78 0.00
N ALA A 22 5.02 0.81 0.73
CA ALA A 22 6.27 0.13 0.39
C ALA A 22 6.17 -0.64 -0.93
N ALA A 23 5.05 -1.35 -1.15
CA ALA A 23 4.79 -2.05 -2.42
C ALA A 23 4.72 -1.06 -3.60
N ILE A 24 4.02 0.06 -3.40
CA ILE A 24 3.95 1.16 -4.37
C ILE A 24 5.35 1.70 -4.68
N THR A 25 6.13 2.07 -3.66
CA THR A 25 7.46 2.65 -3.86
C THR A 25 8.39 1.68 -4.58
N ALA A 26 8.30 0.38 -4.28
CA ALA A 26 9.05 -0.64 -4.98
C ALA A 26 8.69 -0.72 -6.47
N VAL A 27 7.39 -0.68 -6.81
CA VAL A 27 6.91 -0.69 -8.21
C VAL A 27 7.26 0.62 -8.93
N ALA A 28 7.11 1.76 -8.25
CA ALA A 28 7.44 3.08 -8.78
C ALA A 28 8.94 3.22 -9.08
N GLY A 29 9.81 2.66 -8.24
CA GLY A 29 11.25 2.62 -8.47
C GLY A 29 11.66 1.79 -9.69
N ILE A 30 10.87 0.78 -10.06
CA ILE A 30 11.11 -0.07 -11.24
C ILE A 30 10.56 0.60 -12.51
N ASN A 31 9.34 1.14 -12.45
CA ASN A 31 8.63 1.66 -13.63
C ASN A 31 8.81 3.17 -13.87
N GLY A 32 9.34 3.92 -12.89
CA GLY A 32 9.40 5.39 -12.95
C GLY A 32 8.03 6.06 -12.89
N HIS A 33 6.98 5.32 -12.50
CA HIS A 33 5.60 5.80 -12.43
C HIS A 33 5.20 6.00 -10.98
N LYS A 34 4.68 7.19 -10.67
CA LYS A 34 4.12 7.49 -9.35
C LYS A 34 2.62 7.23 -9.41
N PRO A 35 2.06 6.37 -8.54
CA PRO A 35 0.66 6.03 -8.67
C PRO A 35 -0.25 7.20 -8.35
N GLU A 36 -1.37 7.21 -9.05
CA GLU A 36 -2.44 8.17 -8.84
C GLU A 36 -3.37 7.73 -7.70
N ASP A 37 -4.20 8.66 -7.18
CA ASP A 37 -5.13 8.36 -6.08
C ASP A 37 -6.11 7.22 -6.42
N ALA A 38 -6.45 7.07 -7.72
CA ALA A 38 -7.26 5.95 -8.20
C ALA A 38 -6.55 4.60 -8.03
N GLU A 39 -5.26 4.51 -8.36
CA GLU A 39 -4.48 3.29 -8.20
C GLU A 39 -4.27 2.95 -6.72
N ILE A 40 -4.02 3.97 -5.88
CA ILE A 40 -3.92 3.81 -4.43
C ILE A 40 -5.24 3.25 -3.86
N ARG A 41 -6.38 3.75 -4.37
CA ARG A 41 -7.71 3.27 -3.98
C ARG A 41 -7.86 1.77 -4.28
N GLU A 42 -7.54 1.36 -5.49
CA GLU A 42 -7.63 -0.05 -5.92
C GLU A 42 -6.75 -0.95 -5.05
N LEU A 43 -5.54 -0.49 -4.72
CA LEU A 43 -4.62 -1.24 -3.85
C LEU A 43 -5.14 -1.35 -2.40
N LEU A 44 -5.75 -0.28 -1.86
CA LEU A 44 -6.37 -0.32 -0.54
C LEU A 44 -7.52 -1.35 -0.52
N GLU A 45 -8.40 -1.31 -1.51
CA GLU A 45 -9.52 -2.26 -1.63
C GLU A 45 -9.03 -3.71 -1.81
N GLU A 46 -7.98 -3.94 -2.60
CA GLU A 46 -7.39 -5.27 -2.79
C GLU A 46 -6.82 -5.87 -1.49
N GLN A 47 -6.22 -5.04 -0.65
CA GLN A 47 -5.69 -5.45 0.66
C GLN A 47 -6.77 -5.49 1.76
N GLY A 48 -8.03 -5.18 1.42
CA GLY A 48 -9.14 -5.16 2.38
C GLY A 48 -9.10 -3.97 3.35
N VAL A 49 -8.39 -2.90 2.98
CA VAL A 49 -8.30 -1.64 3.73
C VAL A 49 -9.37 -0.68 3.21
N GLU A 50 -9.98 0.09 4.11
CA GLU A 50 -10.96 1.09 3.71
C GLU A 50 -10.33 2.14 2.79
N SER A 51 -10.93 2.36 1.62
CA SER A 51 -10.44 3.30 0.61
C SER A 51 -10.91 4.74 0.89
N SER A 52 -10.75 5.19 2.13
CA SER A 52 -11.10 6.54 2.59
C SER A 52 -10.05 7.56 2.15
N GLU A 53 -10.46 8.82 1.95
CA GLU A 53 -9.54 9.92 1.59
C GLU A 53 -8.35 10.03 2.56
N GLN A 54 -8.59 9.77 3.86
CA GLN A 54 -7.55 9.75 4.88
C GLN A 54 -6.51 8.64 4.65
N ASN A 55 -6.93 7.44 4.24
CA ASN A 55 -6.02 6.32 3.98
C ASN A 55 -5.25 6.53 2.68
N ILE A 56 -5.90 7.06 1.65
CA ILE A 56 -5.27 7.43 0.38
C ILE A 56 -4.18 8.49 0.64
N ALA A 57 -4.50 9.54 1.40
CA ALA A 57 -3.54 10.57 1.78
C ALA A 57 -2.37 10.01 2.59
N ALA A 58 -2.62 9.04 3.48
CA ALA A 58 -1.57 8.41 4.27
C ALA A 58 -0.62 7.55 3.42
N VAL A 59 -1.15 6.75 2.48
CA VAL A 59 -0.33 6.01 1.51
C VAL A 59 0.49 6.98 0.66
N ARG A 60 -0.14 8.02 0.12
CA ARG A 60 0.53 9.02 -0.72
C ARG A 60 1.67 9.71 0.02
N ALA A 61 1.43 10.17 1.25
CA ALA A 61 2.46 10.79 2.08
C ALA A 61 3.62 9.83 2.38
N ALA A 62 3.35 8.55 2.60
CA ALA A 62 4.37 7.54 2.84
C ALA A 62 5.19 7.19 1.57
N VAL A 63 4.64 7.37 0.38
CA VAL A 63 5.33 7.17 -0.90
C VAL A 63 6.19 8.39 -1.29
N GLU A 64 5.81 9.59 -0.85
CA GLU A 64 6.54 10.84 -1.10
C GLU A 64 7.67 11.14 -0.10
N GLY A 65 7.70 10.42 1.02
CA GLY A 65 8.63 10.62 2.14
C GLY A 65 10.01 10.01 1.96
#